data_AF-A0A0Q5CXZ6-F1
#
_entry.id   AF-A0A0Q5CXZ6-F1
#
_cell.length_a   1.000
_cell.length_b   1.000
_cell.length_c   1.000
_cell.angle_alpha   90.00
_cell.angle_beta   90.00
_cell.angle_gamma   90.00
#
_symmetry.space_group_name_H-M   'P 1'
#
loop_
_entity.id
_entity.type
_entity.pdbx_description
1 polymer ?
#
loop_
_entity_poly.entity_id
_entity_poly.type
_entity_poly.pdbx_seq_one_letter_code
_entity_poly.pdbx_strand_id
1 'polypeptide(L)' 'MGSFSVWHWLIVLVIVLVLFGRGKIPELMGDFAKGIKSFKKGMADEDAPEAKPTDTVNGGRTVDHKPDEIKETTRS' A
#
# COMPACT_ATOMS: atom_id res chain seq x y z
N MET A 1 -21.91 -3.84 32.69
CA MET A 1 -20.54 -4.39 32.84
C MET A 1 -19.73 -3.93 31.63
N GLY A 2 -19.25 -2.69 31.67
CA GLY A 2 -18.57 -2.03 30.55
C GLY A 2 -17.15 -2.55 30.41
N SER A 3 -17.04 -3.73 29.80
CA SER A 3 -15.80 -4.41 29.44
C SER A 3 -14.86 -3.43 28.73
N PHE A 4 -13.84 -3.00 29.48
CA PHE A 4 -12.62 -2.36 29.01
C PHE A 4 -12.87 -1.13 28.12
N SER A 5 -13.13 0.00 28.80
CA SER A 5 -13.15 1.35 28.26
C SER A 5 -12.19 1.52 27.08
N VAL A 6 -12.64 2.19 26.01
CA VAL A 6 -11.85 2.55 24.81
C VAL A 6 -10.46 3.12 25.18
N TRP A 7 -10.36 3.75 26.35
CA TRP A 7 -9.12 4.23 26.95
C TRP A 7 -8.05 3.15 27.18
N HIS A 8 -8.43 1.93 27.58
CA HIS A 8 -7.51 0.81 27.76
C HIS A 8 -6.89 0.38 26.43
N TRP A 9 -7.69 0.25 25.38
CA TRP A 9 -7.22 -0.09 24.04
C TRP A 9 -6.24 0.94 23.49
N LEU A 10 -6.45 2.23 23.79
CA LEU A 10 -5.53 3.30 23.40
C LEU A 10 -4.16 3.14 24.10
N ILE A 11 -4.14 2.86 25.41
CA ILE A 11 -2.89 2.61 26.16
C ILE A 11 -2.17 1.38 25.60
N VAL A 12 -2.88 0.28 25.36
CA VAL A 12 -2.29 -0.95 24.83
C VAL A 12 -1.67 -0.69 23.44
N LEU A 13 -2.36 0.05 22.58
CA LEU A 13 -1.85 0.39 21.24
C LEU A 13 -0.56 1.22 21.31
N VAL A 14 -0.47 2.15 22.27
CA VAL A 14 0.76 2.92 22.50
C VAL A 14 1.91 2.02 22.93
N ILE A 15 1.68 1.09 23.87
CA ILE A 15 2.72 0.16 24.34
C ILE A 15 3.20 -0.74 23.19
N VAL A 16 2.27 -1.28 22.38
CA VAL A 16 2.61 -2.10 21.21
C VAL A 16 3.45 -1.28 20.21
N LEU A 17 3.09 -0.03 19.93
CA LEU A 17 3.83 0.82 19.01
C LEU A 17 5.26 1.14 19.52
N VAL A 18 5.44 1.25 20.84
CA VAL A 18 6.77 1.46 21.46
C VAL A 18 7.62 0.19 21.40
N LEU A 19 7.05 -0.99 21.69
CA LEU A 19 7.78 -2.27 21.67
C LEU A 19 8.19 -2.69 20.26
N PHE A 20 7.28 -2.56 19.29
CA PHE A 20 7.53 -2.94 17.91
C PHE A 20 8.23 -1.82 17.10
N GLY A 21 8.12 -0.58 17.57
CA GLY A 21 8.62 0.60 16.88
C GLY A 21 7.83 0.94 15.61
N ARG A 22 7.94 2.20 15.18
CA ARG A 22 7.27 2.77 13.99
C ARG A 22 7.68 2.15 12.64
N GLY A 23 8.75 1.35 12.58
CA GLY A 23 9.24 0.76 11.33
C GLY A 23 8.64 -0.60 11.00
N LYS A 24 8.38 -1.44 12.01
CA LYS A 24 7.96 -2.84 11.79
C LYS A 24 6.47 -2.99 11.53
N ILE A 25 5.62 -2.16 12.16
CA ILE A 25 4.18 -2.23 11.98
C ILE A 25 3.74 -1.90 10.54
N PRO A 26 4.23 -0.83 9.87
CA PRO A 26 3.83 -0.51 8.51
C PRO A 26 4.30 -1.54 7.47
N GLU A 27 5.50 -2.09 7.65
CA GLU A 27 6.07 -3.12 6.77
C GLU A 27 5.23 -4.41 6.82
N LEU A 28 4.94 -4.89 8.03
CA LEU A 28 4.11 -6.08 8.25
C LEU A 28 2.64 -5.87 7.83
N MET A 29 2.07 -4.70 8.13
CA MET A 29 0.72 -4.34 7.67
C MET A 29 0.64 -4.25 6.15
N GLY A 30 1.68 -3.74 5.49
CA GLY A 30 1.72 -3.64 4.03
C GLY A 30 1.64 -5.00 3.36
N ASP A 31 2.42 -5.98 3.82
CA ASP A 31 2.41 -7.34 3.25
C ASP A 31 1.14 -8.11 3.61
N PHE A 32 0.63 -7.93 4.84
CA PHE A 32 -0.67 -8.47 5.23
C PHE A 32 -1.83 -7.87 4.41
N ALA A 33 -1.82 -6.56 4.17
CA ALA A 33 -2.82 -5.87 3.36
C ALA A 33 -2.79 -6.32 1.90
N LYS A 34 -1.59 -6.53 1.32
CA LYS A 34 -1.46 -7.11 -0.03
C LYS A 34 -2.06 -8.52 -0.08
N GLY A 35 -1.78 -9.38 0.90
CA GLY A 35 -2.33 -10.73 0.98
C GLY A 35 -3.86 -10.73 1.04
N ILE A 36 -4.46 -9.90 1.90
CA ILE A 36 -5.92 -9.75 1.99
C ILE A 36 -6.50 -9.14 0.72
N LYS A 37 -5.85 -8.14 0.10
CA LYS A 37 -6.31 -7.51 -1.15
C LYS A 37 -6.35 -8.53 -2.29
N SER A 38 -5.32 -9.37 -2.42
CA SER A 38 -5.27 -10.45 -3.40
C SER A 38 -6.31 -11.53 -3.14
N PHE A 39 -6.53 -11.90 -1.87
CA PHE A 39 -7.58 -12.85 -1.49
C PHE A 39 -8.98 -12.33 -1.82
N LYS A 40 -9.26 -11.07 -1.46
CA LYS A 40 -10.53 -10.41 -1.78
C LYS A 40 -10.73 -10.22 -3.28
N LYS A 41 -9.67 -9.86 -4.02
CA LYS A 41 -9.72 -9.74 -5.47
C LYS A 41 -9.97 -11.09 -6.13
N GLY A 42 -9.32 -12.17 -5.68
CA GLY A 42 -9.57 -13.52 -6.18
C GLY A 42 -10.98 -14.02 -5.92
N MET A 43 -11.55 -13.75 -4.75
CA MET A 43 -12.96 -14.05 -4.46
C MET A 43 -13.94 -13.18 -5.28
N ALA A 44 -13.61 -11.89 -5.50
CA ALA A 44 -14.46 -11.01 -6.29
C ALA A 44 -14.39 -11.27 -7.80
N ASP A 45 -13.30 -11.86 -8.29
CA ASP A 45 -13.13 -12.25 -9.70
C ASP A 45 -14.04 -13.44 -10.09
N GLU A 46 -14.45 -14.29 -9.14
CA GLU A 46 -15.45 -15.35 -9.39
C GLU A 46 -16.88 -14.80 -9.55
N ASP A 47 -17.16 -13.59 -9.07
CA ASP A 47 -18.51 -12.98 -9.08
C ASP A 47 -18.67 -11.79 -10.06
N ALA A 48 -17.60 -11.24 -10.64
CA ALA A 48 -17.70 -10.10 -11.56
C ALA A 48 -16.58 -10.05 -12.63
N PRO A 49 -16.90 -9.81 -13.92
CA PRO A 49 -15.90 -9.64 -14.95
C PRO A 49 -15.21 -8.26 -14.83
N GLU A 50 -13.89 -8.31 -14.65
CA GLU A 50 -12.88 -7.24 -14.81
C GLU A 50 -13.06 -5.93 -14.03
N ALA A 51 -12.35 -5.83 -12.90
CA ALA A 51 -11.84 -4.55 -12.41
C ALA A 51 -10.30 -4.59 -12.30
N LYS A 52 -9.66 -3.81 -13.18
CA LYS A 52 -8.21 -3.63 -13.36
C LYS A 52 -7.50 -3.15 -12.08
N PRO A 53 -6.18 -3.40 -11.92
CA PRO A 53 -5.48 -3.17 -10.66
C PRO A 53 -5.34 -1.67 -10.36
N THR A 54 -5.81 -1.26 -9.18
CA THR A 54 -5.39 -0.01 -8.56
C THR A 54 -3.98 -0.20 -8.01
N ASP A 55 -3.00 0.07 -8.86
CA ASP A 55 -1.65 0.49 -8.48
C ASP A 55 -1.75 1.87 -7.81
N THR A 56 -1.85 1.88 -6.49
CA THR A 56 -1.56 3.07 -5.71
C THR A 56 -0.83 2.63 -4.45
N VAL A 57 0.24 3.36 -4.14
CA VAL A 57 1.23 3.15 -3.08
C VAL A 57 2.45 2.31 -3.51
N ASN A 58 3.17 2.80 -4.51
CA ASN A 58 4.64 2.79 -4.49
C ASN A 58 5.18 4.10 -5.09
N GLY A 59 4.93 5.21 -4.39
CA GLY A 59 5.47 6.53 -4.74
C GLY A 59 6.88 6.73 -4.19
N GLY A 60 7.79 5.80 -4.47
CA GLY A 60 9.14 5.79 -3.95
C GLY A 60 10.14 5.21 -4.94
N ARG A 61 10.66 6.08 -5.83
CA ARG A 61 11.85 5.92 -6.71
C ARG A 61 11.71 5.05 -7.95
N THR A 62 11.88 5.68 -9.11
CA THR A 62 12.93 5.42 -10.13
C THR A 62 12.90 6.59 -11.13
N VAL A 63 13.85 7.52 -11.09
CA VAL A 63 15.10 7.55 -11.90
C VAL A 63 14.82 7.76 -13.40
N ASP A 64 15.15 8.97 -13.83
CA ASP A 64 15.80 9.37 -15.09
C ASP A 64 15.73 8.40 -16.29
N HIS A 65 15.04 8.81 -17.37
CA HIS A 65 15.63 8.72 -18.71
C HIS A 65 15.08 9.79 -19.68
N LYS A 66 16.04 10.57 -20.16
CA LYS A 66 16.08 11.60 -21.20
C LYS A 66 15.64 11.08 -22.57
N PRO A 67 14.75 11.77 -23.31
CA PRO A 67 14.75 11.74 -24.76
C PRO A 67 15.38 13.04 -25.28
N ASP A 68 16.71 13.07 -25.29
CA ASP A 68 17.44 13.88 -26.27
C ASP A 68 17.49 13.05 -27.55
N GLU A 69 16.52 13.25 -28.44
CA GLU A 69 16.76 13.08 -29.87
C GLU A 69 15.78 13.97 -30.66
N ILE A 70 15.87 15.28 -30.40
CA ILE A 70 15.39 16.29 -31.34
C ILE A 70 16.46 16.40 -32.42
N LYS A 71 16.45 15.49 -33.40
CA LYS A 71 17.21 15.64 -34.64
C LYS A 71 16.47 14.95 -35.77
N GLU A 72 16.33 15.73 -36.84
CA GLU A 72 15.99 15.34 -38.22
C GLU A 72 14.52 15.47 -38.62
N THR A 73 14.33 16.15 -39.75
CA THR A 73 13.11 16.26 -40.55
C THR A 73 12.04 17.23 -40.08
N THR A 74 12.31 18.54 -40.20
CA THR A 74 11.46 19.51 -40.92
C THR A 74 12.22 20.83 -40.91
N ARG A 75 13.31 20.87 -41.67
CA ARG A 75 13.94 22.11 -42.13
C ARG A 75 14.34 21.89 -43.58
N SER A 76 13.94 22.86 -44.40
CA SER A 76 14.19 23.05 -45.83
C SER A 76 13.22 22.38 -46.79
#